data_AF-A0A8S4GW18-F1
#
_entry.id   AF-A0A8S4GW18-F1
#
_cell.length_a   1.000
_cell.length_b   1.000
_cell.length_c   1.000
_cell.angle_alpha   90.00
_cell.angle_beta   90.00
_cell.angle_gamma   90.00
#
_symmetry.space_group_name_H-M   'P 1'
#
loop_
_entity.id
_entity.type
_entity.pdbx_description
1 polymer ?
#
loop_
_entity_poly.entity_id
_entity_poly.type
_entity_poly.pdbx_seq_one_letter_code
_entity_poly.pdbx_strand_id
1 'polypeptide(L)'
;MVDQNVVDEAVKKLNSHKGVVGTIICNGEGIPIRSSMGQEDTVQYTGLMTTLVLKARRLIRTLPVARRPAEEDDLGIEHDHDHHAAQEEQELEVIRLRSEKHEVIITPEFNSKKMDFILIVVQDPSVV
;
A
#
# COMPACT_ATOMS: atom_id res chain seq x y z
N MET A 1 10.10 -11.59 19.69
CA MET A 1 9.05 -10.72 20.26
C MET A 1 9.45 -9.30 19.87
N VAL A 2 8.70 -8.67 18.95
CA VAL A 2 8.99 -7.27 18.57
C VAL A 2 8.68 -6.41 19.79
N ASP A 3 9.62 -5.54 20.15
CA ASP A 3 9.47 -4.66 21.30
C ASP A 3 8.39 -3.61 21.02
N GLN A 4 7.41 -3.48 21.91
CA GLN A 4 6.33 -2.48 21.77
C GLN A 4 6.90 -1.06 21.72
N ASN A 5 8.02 -0.81 22.39
CA ASN A 5 8.66 0.50 22.39
C ASN A 5 9.09 0.94 20.98
N VAL A 6 9.55 0.00 20.15
CA VAL A 6 10.00 0.30 18.78
C VAL A 6 8.83 0.75 17.90
N VAL A 7 7.66 0.14 18.07
CA VAL A 7 6.45 0.51 17.34
C VAL A 7 5.99 1.91 17.72
N ASP A 8 5.98 2.21 19.02
CA ASP A 8 5.55 3.52 19.51
C ASP A 8 6.53 4.63 19.10
N GLU A 9 7.83 4.35 19.08
CA GLU A 9 8.84 5.27 18.53
C GLU A 9 8.66 5.51 17.03
N ALA A 10 8.38 4.46 16.25
CA ALA A 10 8.13 4.58 14.82
C ALA A 10 6.87 5.41 14.53
N VAL A 11 5.77 5.17 15.25
CA VAL A 11 4.53 5.97 15.14
C VAL A 11 4.80 7.42 15.52
N LYS A 12 5.55 7.67 16.58
CA LYS A 12 5.92 9.02 17.01
C LYS A 12 6.78 9.74 15.95
N LYS A 13 7.72 9.01 15.33
CA LYS A 13 8.55 9.54 14.25
C LYS A 13 7.71 9.90 13.02
N LEU A 14 6.76 9.04 12.63
CA LEU A 14 5.85 9.33 11.52
C LEU A 14 4.99 10.57 11.79
N ASN A 15 4.39 10.65 12.97
CA ASN A 15 3.57 11.79 13.37
C ASN A 15 4.36 13.10 13.52
N SER A 16 5.69 13.03 13.66
CA SER A 16 6.54 14.23 13.72
C SER A 16 6.76 14.89 12.36
N HIS A 17 6.44 14.21 11.26
CA HIS A 17 6.55 14.79 9.92
C HIS A 17 5.48 15.86 9.69
N LYS A 18 5.92 17.00 9.15
CA LYS A 18 5.03 18.13 8.85
C LYS A 18 3.92 17.68 7.90
N GLY A 19 2.68 18.02 8.23
CA GLY A 19 1.50 17.66 7.44
C GLY A 19 0.90 16.30 7.77
N VAL A 20 1.54 15.48 8.62
CA VAL A 20 0.90 14.26 9.14
C VAL A 20 -0.13 14.64 10.20
N VAL A 21 -1.38 14.25 9.95
CA VAL A 21 -2.51 14.45 10.86
C VAL A 21 -2.62 13.26 11.81
N GLY A 22 -2.41 12.04 11.30
CA GLY A 22 -2.41 10.85 12.13
C GLY A 22 -1.98 9.59 11.41
N THR A 23 -1.62 8.59 12.20
CA THR A 23 -1.17 7.27 11.75
C THR A 23 -2.02 6.19 12.42
N ILE A 24 -2.44 5.21 11.63
CA ILE A 24 -3.22 4.04 12.08
C ILE A 24 -2.53 2.77 11.58
N ILE A 25 -2.40 1.79 12.47
CA ILE A 25 -1.94 0.44 12.15
C ILE A 25 -3.09 -0.52 12.46
N CYS A 26 -3.54 -1.27 11.46
CA CYS A 26 -4.55 -2.32 11.64
C CYS A 26 -4.08 -3.67 11.09
N ASN A 27 -4.74 -4.74 11.51
CA ASN A 27 -4.52 -6.07 10.94
C ASN A 27 -5.20 -6.19 9.55
N GLY A 28 -4.98 -7.31 8.86
CA GLY A 28 -5.61 -7.61 7.57
C GLY A 28 -7.14 -7.72 7.57
N GLU A 29 -7.78 -7.74 8.74
CA GLU A 29 -9.24 -7.76 8.90
C GLU A 29 -9.82 -6.35 9.13
N GLY A 30 -8.96 -5.33 9.25
CA GLY A 30 -9.37 -3.95 9.50
C GLY A 30 -9.60 -3.62 10.97
N ILE A 31 -9.11 -4.44 11.90
CA ILE A 31 -9.15 -4.20 13.34
C ILE A 31 -7.95 -3.32 13.73
N PRO A 32 -8.17 -2.12 14.30
CA PRO A 32 -7.08 -1.24 14.73
C PRO A 32 -6.23 -1.87 15.85
N ILE A 33 -4.90 -1.82 15.70
CA ILE A 33 -3.91 -2.27 16.70
C ILE A 33 -3.31 -1.06 17.44
N ARG A 34 -3.02 0.01 16.68
CA ARG A 34 -2.51 1.30 17.17
C ARG A 34 -3.07 2.43 16.32
N SER A 35 -3.34 3.56 16.95
CA SER A 35 -3.80 4.77 16.27
C SER A 35 -3.40 5.99 17.07
N SER A 36 -3.03 7.07 16.38
CA SER A 36 -2.87 8.40 16.99
C SER A 36 -4.09 9.30 16.78
N MET A 37 -5.18 8.76 16.24
CA MET A 37 -6.42 9.48 15.92
C MET A 37 -7.54 9.14 16.90
N GLY A 38 -8.66 9.86 16.82
CA GLY A 38 -9.88 9.56 17.58
C GLY A 38 -10.41 8.16 17.25
N GLN A 39 -11.07 7.53 18.22
CA GLN A 39 -11.55 6.14 18.08
C GLN A 39 -12.57 6.00 16.94
N GLU A 40 -13.49 6.95 16.80
CA GLU A 40 -14.51 6.95 15.74
C GLU A 40 -13.87 7.01 14.34
N ASP A 41 -13.01 8.01 14.12
CA ASP A 41 -12.26 8.15 12.86
C ASP A 41 -11.44 6.90 12.57
N THR A 42 -10.75 6.37 13.58
CA THR A 42 -9.92 5.17 13.44
C THR A 42 -10.75 4.00 12.91
N VAL A 43 -11.91 3.71 13.51
CA VAL A 43 -12.78 2.62 13.09
C VAL A 43 -13.31 2.83 11.67
N GLN A 44 -13.67 4.06 11.31
CA GLN A 44 -14.13 4.38 9.96
C GLN A 44 -13.03 4.19 8.91
N TYR A 45 -11.84 4.75 9.16
CA TYR A 45 -10.71 4.63 8.25
C TYR A 45 -10.30 3.17 8.07
N THR A 46 -10.13 2.39 9.15
CA THR A 46 -9.69 1.00 9.00
C THR A 46 -10.69 0.16 8.23
N GLY A 47 -11.99 0.31 8.47
CA GLY A 47 -13.03 -0.44 7.75
C GLY A 47 -13.07 -0.12 6.26
N LEU A 48 -13.06 1.18 5.91
CA LEU A 48 -13.14 1.63 4.52
C LEU A 48 -11.85 1.33 3.74
N MET A 49 -10.69 1.62 4.32
CA MET A 49 -9.39 1.41 3.65
C MET A 49 -9.10 -0.07 3.45
N THR A 50 -9.41 -0.93 4.42
CA THR A 50 -9.27 -2.40 4.27
C THR A 50 -10.10 -2.91 3.09
N THR A 51 -11.36 -2.46 2.98
CA THR A 51 -12.25 -2.83 1.87
C THR A 51 -11.70 -2.35 0.53
N LEU A 52 -11.16 -1.13 0.48
CA LEU A 52 -10.55 -0.57 -0.72
C LEU A 52 -9.33 -1.37 -1.16
N VAL A 53 -8.41 -1.67 -0.25
CA VAL A 53 -7.20 -2.46 -0.52
C VAL A 53 -7.55 -3.81 -1.12
N LEU A 54 -8.54 -4.51 -0.55
CA LEU A 54 -8.98 -5.81 -1.07
C LEU A 54 -9.52 -5.73 -2.51
N LYS A 55 -10.27 -4.67 -2.84
CA LYS A 55 -10.79 -4.44 -4.19
C LYS A 55 -9.67 -4.07 -5.17
N ALA A 56 -8.80 -3.15 -4.77
CA ALA A 56 -7.68 -2.67 -5.58
C ALA A 56 -6.70 -3.82 -5.89
N ARG A 57 -6.35 -4.65 -4.91
CA ARG A 57 -5.48 -5.81 -5.09
C ARG A 57 -6.03 -6.80 -6.12
N ARG A 58 -7.34 -7.09 -6.08
CA ARG A 58 -8.00 -7.96 -7.07
C ARG A 58 -7.91 -7.37 -8.47
N LEU A 59 -8.14 -6.06 -8.60
CA LEU A 59 -8.03 -5.36 -9.87
C LEU A 59 -6.60 -5.46 -10.42
N ILE A 60 -5.59 -5.11 -9.61
CA ILE A 60 -4.18 -5.11 -10.00
C ILE A 60 -3.72 -6.49 -10.51
N ARG A 61 -4.14 -7.56 -9.83
CA ARG A 61 -3.83 -8.93 -10.26
C ARG A 61 -4.56 -9.39 -11.53
N THR A 62 -5.64 -8.69 -11.90
CA THR A 62 -6.41 -8.98 -13.12
C THR A 62 -5.92 -8.15 -14.31
N LEU A 63 -5.24 -7.04 -14.06
CA LEU A 63 -4.75 -6.16 -15.12
C LEU A 63 -3.60 -6.83 -15.87
N PRO A 64 -3.55 -6.68 -17.21
CA PRO A 64 -2.41 -7.15 -17.98
C PRO A 64 -1.18 -6.30 -17.68
N VAL A 65 -0.04 -6.94 -17.44
CA VAL A 65 1.24 -6.25 -17.33
C VAL A 65 1.59 -5.71 -18.72
N ALA A 66 1.74 -4.39 -18.84
CA ALA A 66 2.20 -3.78 -20.08
C ALA A 66 3.59 -4.34 -20.40
N ARG A 67 3.67 -5.14 -21.47
CA ARG A 67 4.97 -5.53 -22.01
C ARG A 67 5.66 -4.24 -22.44
N ARG A 68 6.84 -3.96 -21.89
CA ARG A 68 7.71 -2.94 -22.48
C ARG A 68 7.83 -3.31 -23.96
N PRO A 69 7.53 -2.40 -24.91
CA PRO A 69 7.81 -2.69 -26.31
C PRO A 69 9.28 -3.11 -26.35
N ALA A 70 9.52 -4.32 -26.86
CA ALA A 70 10.87 -4.85 -27.00
C ALA A 70 11.70 -3.74 -27.64
N GLU A 71 12.84 -3.42 -27.03
CA GLU A 71 13.87 -2.64 -27.71
C GLU A 71 14.03 -3.31 -29.08
N GLU A 72 13.72 -2.59 -30.16
CA GLU A 72 13.79 -3.16 -31.50
C GLU A 72 15.21 -3.70 -31.66
N ASP A 73 15.34 -5.03 -31.71
CA ASP A 73 16.59 -5.71 -32.07
C ASP A 73 16.93 -5.26 -33.50
N ASP A 74 17.67 -4.16 -33.64
CA ASP A 74 18.18 -3.58 -34.90
C ASP A 74 19.27 -4.47 -35.56
N LEU A 75 19.30 -5.75 -35.23
CA LEU A 75 20.18 -6.73 -35.84
C LEU A 75 19.32 -7.94 -36.11
N GLY A 76 18.81 -8.05 -37.34
CA GLY A 76 17.91 -9.09 -37.84
C GLY A 76 18.46 -10.52 -37.76
N ILE A 77 18.70 -10.98 -36.53
CA ILE A 77 19.05 -12.34 -36.17
C ILE A 77 17.78 -12.93 -35.56
N GLU A 78 17.15 -13.84 -36.29
CA GLU A 78 16.05 -14.64 -35.77
C GLU A 78 16.58 -15.52 -34.62
N HIS A 79 16.35 -15.09 -33.38
CA HIS A 79 16.54 -15.95 -32.22
C HIS A 79 15.25 -16.71 -31.95
N ASP A 80 15.28 -18.02 -32.20
CA ASP A 80 14.34 -18.98 -31.62
C ASP A 80 14.54 -18.96 -30.10
N HIS A 81 13.89 -18.01 -29.44
CA HIS A 81 13.80 -17.97 -27.99
C HIS A 81 12.36 -18.27 -27.61
N ASP A 82 12.16 -19.49 -27.12
CA ASP A 82 11.02 -19.85 -26.28
C ASP A 82 11.02 -18.93 -25.05
N HIS A 83 10.43 -17.74 -25.22
CA HIS A 83 10.16 -16.81 -24.14
C HIS A 83 9.01 -17.38 -23.31
N HIS A 84 9.33 -18.36 -22.47
CA HIS A 84 8.57 -18.65 -21.26
C HIS A 84 8.61 -17.40 -20.38
N ALA A 85 7.71 -16.46 -20.65
CA ALA A 85 7.52 -15.28 -19.81
C ALA A 85 7.11 -15.77 -18.42
N ALA A 86 8.05 -15.75 -17.48
CA ALA A 86 7.72 -15.81 -16.07
C ALA A 86 6.72 -14.68 -15.82
N GLN A 87 5.47 -15.04 -15.53
CA GLN A 87 4.46 -14.07 -15.14
C GLN A 87 4.92 -13.47 -13.81
N GLU A 88 5.52 -12.29 -13.84
CA GLU A 88 5.77 -11.52 -12.63
C GLU A 88 4.41 -11.28 -11.95
N GLU A 89 4.19 -11.86 -10.77
CA GLU A 89 2.98 -11.63 -9.99
C GLU A 89 2.99 -10.17 -9.52
N GLN A 90 2.20 -9.30 -10.18
CA GLN A 90 2.04 -7.92 -9.74
C GLN A 90 1.30 -7.89 -8.39
N GLU A 91 1.90 -7.24 -7.39
CA GLU A 91 1.32 -7.06 -6.07
C GLU A 91 1.09 -5.56 -5.77
N LEU A 92 0.10 -5.26 -4.94
CA LEU A 92 -0.17 -3.90 -4.51
C LEU A 92 0.82 -3.50 -3.41
N GLU A 93 1.58 -2.43 -3.63
CA GLU A 93 2.54 -1.93 -2.62
C GLU A 93 1.98 -0.75 -1.82
N VAL A 94 1.48 0.27 -2.51
CA VAL A 94 0.97 1.50 -1.88
C VAL A 94 -0.25 2.00 -2.65
N ILE A 95 -1.25 2.48 -1.91
CA ILE A 95 -2.33 3.31 -2.45
C ILE A 95 -2.19 4.70 -1.83
N ARG A 96 -2.10 5.74 -2.67
CA ARG A 96 -2.15 7.14 -2.25
C ARG A 96 -3.40 7.78 -2.82
N LEU A 97 -4.31 8.21 -1.95
CA LEU A 97 -5.54 8.90 -2.30
C LEU A 97 -5.47 10.35 -1.83
N ARG A 98 -5.57 11.30 -2.76
CA ARG A 98 -5.62 12.72 -2.44
C ARG A 98 -7.02 13.28 -2.68
N SER A 99 -7.51 14.05 -1.73
CA SER A 99 -8.71 14.87 -1.81
C SER A 99 -8.37 16.31 -1.43
N GLU A 100 -9.35 17.22 -1.50
CA GLU A 100 -9.16 18.60 -1.03
C GLU A 100 -8.99 18.68 0.50
N LYS A 101 -9.52 17.71 1.25
CA LYS A 101 -9.48 17.72 2.72
C LYS A 101 -8.35 16.90 3.30
N HIS A 102 -8.11 15.72 2.74
CA HIS A 102 -7.13 14.75 3.23
C HIS A 102 -6.33 14.12 2.08
N GLU A 103 -5.08 13.83 2.37
CA GLU A 103 -4.27 12.88 1.63
C GLU A 103 -4.06 11.63 2.49
N VAL A 104 -4.43 10.46 1.97
CA VAL A 104 -4.37 9.19 2.69
C VAL A 104 -3.40 8.26 1.96
N ILE A 105 -2.37 7.82 2.67
CA ILE A 105 -1.40 6.83 2.19
C ILE A 105 -1.71 5.51 2.89
N ILE A 106 -1.92 4.46 2.11
CA ILE A 106 -2.29 3.13 2.57
C ILE A 106 -1.20 2.17 2.10
N THR A 107 -0.51 1.55 3.04
CA THR A 107 0.60 0.62 2.77
C THR A 107 0.22 -0.74 3.36
N PRO A 108 -0.41 -1.61 2.57
CA PRO A 108 -0.68 -2.98 2.98
C PRO A 108 0.57 -3.85 2.90
N GLU A 109 0.79 -4.68 3.90
CA GLU A 109 1.81 -5.73 3.85
C GLU A 109 1.16 -7.08 3.53
N PHE A 110 1.69 -7.75 2.51
CA PHE A 110 1.25 -9.09 2.12
C PHE A 110 2.32 -10.14 2.40
N ASN A 111 1.99 -11.15 3.20
CA ASN A 111 2.81 -12.33 3.40
C ASN A 111 2.07 -13.57 2.90
N SER A 112 2.74 -14.41 2.09
CA SER A 112 2.17 -15.69 1.63
C SER A 112 0.75 -15.54 1.05
N LYS A 113 0.55 -14.45 0.28
CA LYS A 113 -0.72 -14.03 -0.34
C LYS A 113 -1.83 -13.55 0.62
N LYS A 114 -1.59 -13.50 1.93
CA LYS A 114 -2.51 -12.89 2.92
C LYS A 114 -2.05 -11.49 3.31
N MET A 115 -3.00 -10.64 3.69
CA MET A 115 -2.71 -9.31 4.22
C MET A 115 -2.51 -9.44 5.72
N ASP A 116 -1.35 -9.08 6.24
CA ASP A 116 -1.05 -9.24 7.66
C ASP A 116 -1.38 -7.95 8.42
N PHE A 117 -0.88 -6.82 7.91
CA PHE A 117 -1.11 -5.50 8.47
C PHE A 117 -1.29 -4.45 7.39
N ILE A 118 -1.88 -3.33 7.77
CA ILE A 118 -2.02 -2.14 6.93
C ILE A 118 -1.58 -0.94 7.75
N LEU A 119 -0.65 -0.17 7.20
CA LEU A 119 -0.31 1.17 7.69
C LEU A 119 -1.13 2.19 6.92
N ILE A 120 -1.89 3.02 7.63
CA ILE A 120 -2.67 4.12 7.08
C ILE A 120 -2.11 5.41 7.67
N VAL A 121 -1.70 6.33 6.80
CA VAL A 121 -1.22 7.67 7.19
C VAL A 121 -2.17 8.70 6.60
N VAL A 122 -2.74 9.53 7.46
CA VAL A 122 -3.61 10.65 7.08
C VAL A 122 -2.78 11.93 7.16
N GLN A 123 -2.79 12.70 6.08
CA GLN A 123 -2.03 13.93 5.92
C GLN A 123 -2.94 15.08 5.46
N ASP A 124 -2.50 16.31 5.74
CA ASP A 124 -3.08 17.54 5.20
C ASP A 124 -2.58 17.76 3.76
N PRO A 125 -3.46 17.70 2.76
CA PRO A 125 -3.07 17.83 1.35
C PRO A 125 -2.55 19.22 1.00
N SER A 126 -2.72 20.23 1.85
CA SER A 126 -2.23 21.60 1.62
C SER A 126 -0.78 21.79 2.06
N VAL A 127 -0.26 20.86 2.87
CA VAL A 127 1.05 20.97 3.52
C VAL A 127 2.10 20.06 2.87
N VAL A 128 1.65 19.10 2.05
CA VAL A 128 2.46 18.13 1.29
C VAL A 128 2.91 18.68 -0.06
#